data_AF-A0A950VHE7-F1
#
_entry.id   AF-A0A950VHE7-F1
#
_cell.length_a   1.000
_cell.length_b   1.000
_cell.length_c   1.000
_cell.angle_alpha   90.00
_cell.angle_beta   90.00
_cell.angle_gamma   90.00
#
_symmetry.space_group_name_H-M   'P 1'
#
loop_
_entity.id
_entity.type
_entity.pdbx_description
1 polymer ?
#
loop_
_entity_poly.entity_id
_entity_poly.type
_entity_poly.pdbx_seq_one_letter_code
_entity_poly.pdbx_strand_id
1 'polypeptide(L)'
;MAEAPDKIVIGIDVGSTTVKMTVVDPTTKEILWSKYLRHETRQPEMTRDMLREIHAAFPTMKKEQIRTFITGSGGSPIAPHLGAKFVQEVNAVTMAVEKLHPDVGSVIELGGQDAKIIMFKQNQETGDKTAQTSMNDKCASGTGATIDKCVLKVGMPREEVPGLMFDPSKLHHVAAKCGVFAETDIVNLVKSGIPRNEIMNSLADAIVSQNLAVLTRGNTLKAKVLLLGGPNTYLPFLQQCWRLRIPEAWAERGYEYDKTVPIEELIFVPKNSDLYAAYGAVLFGLYEPETVGRYRGLEPLEEFIQHGRKAKLGESAGPGLVETPDQRDAFVDKYRTPDYEDAKLEAGKTYRGVIGLDGGSTSSKCVFIDEQENILKKVYTLSKGNPIQDMKDMFVEMRQWATDQGATLEVTGFGVTGYAGDVLERSLGADANIVETVAHMMSAKRWFPAVDVICDIGGQDIKVMFMQNGDVKNFRLSNSCSAGNGMLLQAMADQFGVPVKQYAEVAFEARLAPKFSYGCAVFLDSDRVNFQKEGYSREELLAGLALVLPKNVWQYVVQIPRMSELGRVFVL
;
A
#
# COMPACT_ATOMS: atom_id res chain seq x y z
N MET A 1 22.80 30.73 -24.96
CA MET A 1 21.88 30.48 -23.84
C MET A 1 20.60 31.18 -24.18
N ALA A 2 19.48 30.48 -24.29
CA ALA A 2 18.18 31.14 -24.44
C ALA A 2 17.97 32.07 -23.23
N GLU A 3 17.50 33.29 -23.47
CA GLU A 3 17.12 34.20 -22.38
C GLU A 3 16.05 33.53 -21.52
N ALA A 4 16.16 33.65 -20.20
CA ALA A 4 15.15 33.14 -19.29
C ALA A 4 13.82 33.87 -19.55
N PRO A 5 12.67 33.17 -19.55
CA PRO A 5 11.40 33.79 -19.90
C PRO A 5 10.98 34.83 -18.86
N ASP A 6 10.31 35.89 -19.32
CA ASP A 6 9.79 36.98 -18.46
C ASP A 6 8.65 36.55 -17.53
N LYS A 7 7.99 35.43 -17.83
CA LYS A 7 6.89 34.85 -17.06
C LYS A 7 7.00 33.32 -17.11
N ILE A 8 6.56 32.67 -16.04
CA ILE A 8 6.46 31.20 -16.00
C ILE A 8 5.10 30.76 -15.47
N VAL A 9 4.69 29.56 -15.86
CA VAL A 9 3.49 28.91 -15.32
C VAL A 9 3.88 27.59 -14.69
N ILE A 10 3.45 27.39 -13.44
CA ILE A 10 3.70 26.18 -12.67
C ILE A 10 2.43 25.33 -12.68
N GLY A 11 2.57 24.10 -13.16
CA GLY A 11 1.57 23.04 -13.03
C GLY A 11 1.94 22.14 -11.86
N ILE A 12 0.99 21.86 -10.99
CA ILE A 12 1.18 21.04 -9.80
C ILE A 12 0.15 19.91 -9.82
N ASP A 13 0.59 18.66 -9.76
CA ASP A 13 -0.29 17.51 -9.50
C ASP A 13 0.05 16.93 -8.13
N VAL A 14 -0.82 17.19 -7.14
CA VAL A 14 -0.72 16.58 -5.81
C VAL A 14 -1.59 15.34 -5.79
N GLY A 15 -1.00 14.20 -6.14
CA GLY A 15 -1.65 12.90 -6.14
C GLY A 15 -1.75 12.27 -4.75
N SER A 16 -2.26 11.04 -4.70
CA SER A 16 -2.44 10.27 -3.45
C SER A 16 -1.14 9.68 -2.89
N THR A 17 -0.11 9.54 -3.72
CA THR A 17 1.20 8.98 -3.33
C THR A 17 2.38 9.87 -3.72
N THR A 18 2.19 10.76 -4.69
CA THR A 18 3.26 11.56 -5.31
C THR A 18 2.84 13.01 -5.54
N VAL A 19 3.82 13.90 -5.54
CA VAL A 19 3.69 15.27 -6.03
C VAL A 19 4.50 15.37 -7.31
N LYS A 20 3.88 15.93 -8.36
CA LYS A 20 4.56 16.26 -9.61
C LYS A 20 4.42 17.74 -9.87
N MET A 21 5.46 18.33 -10.42
CA MET A 21 5.46 19.73 -10.79
C MET A 21 6.15 19.94 -12.12
N THR A 22 5.64 20.88 -12.90
CA THR A 22 6.22 21.35 -14.15
C THR A 22 6.26 22.87 -14.15
N VAL A 23 7.42 23.46 -14.48
CA VAL A 23 7.53 24.87 -14.84
C VAL A 23 7.56 24.95 -16.36
N VAL A 24 6.68 25.77 -16.92
CA VAL A 24 6.45 25.86 -18.36
C VAL A 24 6.57 27.30 -18.82
N ASP A 25 7.22 27.48 -19.96
CA ASP A 25 7.22 28.75 -20.69
C ASP A 25 5.82 28.98 -21.30
N PRO A 26 5.10 30.07 -20.95
CA PRO A 26 3.74 30.30 -21.45
C PRO A 26 3.68 30.53 -22.98
N THR A 27 4.78 30.95 -23.59
CA THR A 27 4.88 31.27 -25.03
C THR A 27 5.20 30.00 -25.83
N THR A 28 6.31 29.34 -25.50
CA THR A 28 6.78 28.15 -26.24
C THR A 28 6.04 26.88 -25.82
N LYS A 29 5.46 26.88 -24.61
CA LYS A 29 4.82 25.72 -23.97
C LYS A 29 5.81 24.60 -23.64
N GLU A 30 7.10 24.88 -23.66
CA GLU A 30 8.15 23.94 -23.28
C GLU A 30 8.25 23.80 -21.76
N ILE A 31 8.51 22.58 -21.30
CA ILE A 31 8.79 22.30 -19.89
C ILE A 31 10.24 22.68 -19.60
N LEU A 32 10.43 23.71 -18.79
CA LEU A 32 11.74 24.25 -18.40
C LEU A 32 12.31 23.53 -17.17
N TRP A 33 11.42 23.05 -16.30
CA TRP A 33 11.76 22.29 -15.11
C TRP A 33 10.64 21.32 -14.80
N SER A 34 10.98 20.13 -14.32
CA SER A 34 9.99 19.18 -13.85
C SER A 34 10.55 18.25 -12.80
N LYS A 35 9.68 17.78 -11.91
CA LYS A 35 10.06 16.79 -10.91
C LYS A 35 8.87 15.94 -10.49
N TYR A 36 9.13 14.66 -10.22
CA TYR A 36 8.20 13.67 -9.71
C TYR A 36 8.79 13.09 -8.43
N LEU A 37 8.08 13.19 -7.30
CA LEU A 37 8.53 12.64 -6.03
C LEU A 37 7.38 11.97 -5.28
N ARG A 38 7.68 10.87 -4.57
CA ARG A 38 6.77 10.32 -3.56
C ARG A 38 6.75 11.27 -2.36
N HIS A 39 5.55 11.70 -1.93
CA HIS A 39 5.43 12.67 -0.84
C HIS A 39 5.46 12.03 0.55
N GLU A 40 5.37 10.70 0.64
CA GLU A 40 5.41 9.96 1.92
C GLU A 40 4.47 10.57 2.96
N THR A 41 3.21 10.80 2.55
CA THR A 41 2.14 11.39 3.37
C THR A 41 2.32 12.87 3.77
N ARG A 42 3.40 13.52 3.31
CA ARG A 42 3.72 14.93 3.56
C ARG A 42 3.38 15.81 2.35
N GLN A 43 2.12 15.77 1.88
CA GLN A 43 1.72 16.43 0.63
C GLN A 43 2.02 17.94 0.61
N PRO A 44 1.64 18.75 1.63
CA PRO A 44 1.91 20.18 1.59
C PRO A 44 3.39 20.53 1.80
N GLU A 45 4.12 19.78 2.62
CA GLU A 45 5.57 19.95 2.83
C GLU A 45 6.35 19.62 1.57
N MET A 46 6.04 18.50 0.90
CA MET A 46 6.66 18.13 -0.38
C MET A 46 6.38 19.19 -1.44
N THR A 47 5.15 19.71 -1.48
CA THR A 47 4.77 20.83 -2.36
C THR A 47 5.61 22.08 -2.07
N ARG A 48 5.76 22.47 -0.80
CA ARG A 48 6.63 23.58 -0.39
C ARG A 48 8.09 23.35 -0.82
N ASP A 49 8.62 22.15 -0.58
CA ASP A 49 10.03 21.84 -0.86
C ASP A 49 10.32 21.89 -2.37
N MET A 50 9.44 21.35 -3.19
CA MET A 50 9.56 21.44 -4.66
C MET A 50 9.42 22.89 -5.16
N LEU A 51 8.55 23.71 -4.56
CA LEU A 51 8.45 25.13 -4.89
C LEU A 51 9.71 25.91 -4.48
N ARG A 52 10.36 25.56 -3.36
CA ARG A 52 11.66 26.13 -2.98
C ARG A 52 12.75 25.80 -4.00
N GLU A 53 12.76 24.58 -4.52
CA GLU A 53 13.66 24.20 -5.62
C GLU A 53 13.39 25.02 -6.89
N ILE A 54 12.12 25.25 -7.23
CA ILE A 54 11.75 26.13 -8.35
C ILE A 54 12.26 27.55 -8.11
N HIS A 55 12.05 28.13 -6.92
CA HIS A 55 12.58 29.46 -6.60
C HIS A 55 14.11 29.53 -6.73
N ALA A 56 14.81 28.47 -6.33
CA ALA A 56 16.26 28.39 -6.47
C ALA A 56 16.71 28.25 -7.93
N ALA A 57 15.95 27.54 -8.77
CA ALA A 57 16.21 27.40 -10.20
C ALA A 57 15.89 28.67 -11.01
N PHE A 58 14.96 29.51 -10.52
CA PHE A 58 14.53 30.75 -11.15
C PHE A 58 14.66 31.95 -10.19
N PRO A 59 15.87 32.29 -9.70
CA PRO A 59 16.07 33.21 -8.57
C PRO A 59 15.71 34.67 -8.86
N THR A 60 15.64 35.05 -10.14
CA THR A 60 15.25 36.40 -10.58
C THR A 60 13.75 36.55 -10.80
N MET A 61 12.99 35.45 -10.75
CA MET A 61 11.55 35.44 -11.02
C MET A 61 10.78 36.00 -9.82
N LYS A 62 10.01 37.06 -10.04
CA LYS A 62 9.13 37.63 -9.00
C LYS A 62 7.79 36.91 -8.98
N LYS A 63 7.12 36.90 -7.82
CA LYS A 63 5.81 36.24 -7.65
C LYS A 63 4.75 36.71 -8.65
N GLU A 64 4.78 37.99 -9.06
CA GLU A 64 3.83 38.57 -10.02
C GLU A 64 4.00 38.01 -11.44
N GLN A 65 5.16 37.43 -11.73
CA GLN A 65 5.50 36.80 -13.01
C GLN A 65 5.17 35.30 -13.05
N ILE A 66 4.63 34.76 -11.94
CA ILE A 66 4.34 33.34 -11.77
C ILE A 66 2.82 33.13 -11.68
N ARG A 67 2.31 32.22 -12.51
CA ARG A 67 0.97 31.66 -12.36
C ARG A 67 1.07 30.19 -11.94
N THR A 68 0.11 29.74 -11.14
CA THR A 68 0.06 28.40 -10.56
C THR A 68 -1.31 27.77 -10.80
N PHE A 69 -1.28 26.54 -11.29
CA PHE A 69 -2.45 25.71 -11.54
C PHE A 69 -2.21 24.35 -10.90
N ILE A 70 -3.19 23.86 -10.17
CA ILE A 70 -3.03 22.69 -9.33
C ILE A 70 -4.15 21.69 -9.59
N THR A 71 -3.79 20.42 -9.68
CA THR A 71 -4.71 19.28 -9.86
C THR A 71 -4.34 18.20 -8.84
N GLY A 72 -4.97 17.04 -8.97
CA GLY A 72 -4.72 15.87 -8.16
C GLY A 72 -5.59 15.84 -6.91
N SER A 73 -5.77 14.64 -6.37
CA SER A 73 -6.66 14.39 -5.23
C SER A 73 -6.29 15.18 -3.97
N GLY A 74 -5.02 15.56 -3.78
CA GLY A 74 -4.54 16.40 -2.67
C GLY A 74 -4.36 17.87 -3.00
N GLY A 75 -4.71 18.31 -4.21
CA GLY A 75 -4.47 19.68 -4.66
C GLY A 75 -5.42 20.72 -4.04
N SER A 76 -6.69 20.35 -3.82
CA SER A 76 -7.74 21.29 -3.38
C SER A 76 -7.45 21.98 -2.04
N PRO A 77 -6.97 21.29 -0.98
CA PRO A 77 -6.63 21.94 0.28
C PRO A 77 -5.43 22.89 0.19
N ILE A 78 -4.49 22.64 -0.73
CA ILE A 78 -3.24 23.41 -0.87
C ILE A 78 -3.44 24.63 -1.79
N ALA A 79 -4.34 24.53 -2.78
CA ALA A 79 -4.56 25.55 -3.80
C ALA A 79 -4.75 26.98 -3.24
N PRO A 80 -5.60 27.22 -2.22
CA PRO A 80 -5.87 28.57 -1.72
C PRO A 80 -4.63 29.25 -1.10
N HIS A 81 -3.73 28.46 -0.51
CA HIS A 81 -2.51 28.94 0.14
C HIS A 81 -1.45 29.36 -0.88
N LEU A 82 -1.47 28.76 -2.08
CA LEU A 82 -0.59 29.15 -3.18
C LEU A 82 -1.17 30.25 -4.07
N GLY A 83 -2.47 30.53 -3.96
CA GLY A 83 -3.20 31.33 -4.96
C GLY A 83 -3.42 30.58 -6.28
N ALA A 84 -3.25 29.26 -6.27
CA ALA A 84 -3.41 28.42 -7.43
C ALA A 84 -4.89 28.20 -7.77
N LYS A 85 -5.20 28.09 -9.07
CA LYS A 85 -6.52 27.63 -9.51
C LYS A 85 -6.53 26.10 -9.55
N PHE A 86 -7.53 25.50 -8.89
CA PHE A 86 -7.75 24.06 -9.00
C PHE A 86 -8.29 23.71 -10.40
N VAL A 87 -7.67 22.72 -11.03
CA VAL A 87 -8.05 22.16 -12.34
C VAL A 87 -8.44 20.71 -12.11
N GLN A 88 -9.55 20.27 -12.70
CA GLN A 88 -9.96 18.88 -12.60
C GLN A 88 -9.01 18.00 -13.42
N GLU A 89 -8.53 16.91 -12.82
CA GLU A 89 -7.42 16.10 -13.36
C GLU A 89 -7.69 15.48 -14.73
N VAL A 90 -8.91 14.97 -14.96
CA VAL A 90 -9.31 14.42 -16.27
C VAL A 90 -9.24 15.51 -17.33
N ASN A 91 -9.73 16.72 -17.04
CA ASN A 91 -9.64 17.84 -17.97
C ASN A 91 -8.18 18.21 -18.25
N ALA A 92 -7.33 18.25 -17.22
CA ALA A 92 -5.90 18.52 -17.39
C ALA A 92 -5.25 17.49 -18.31
N VAL A 93 -5.42 16.19 -18.03
CA VAL A 93 -4.86 15.10 -18.83
C VAL A 93 -5.40 15.14 -20.26
N THR A 94 -6.71 15.32 -20.44
CA THR A 94 -7.34 15.48 -21.77
C THR A 94 -6.69 16.59 -22.57
N MET A 95 -6.48 17.77 -21.98
CA MET A 95 -5.85 18.91 -22.67
C MET A 95 -4.39 18.64 -23.05
N ALA A 96 -3.63 17.98 -22.17
CA ALA A 96 -2.26 17.58 -22.48
C ALA A 96 -2.21 16.58 -23.64
N VAL A 97 -3.11 15.59 -23.65
CA VAL A 97 -3.18 14.57 -24.69
C VAL A 97 -3.62 15.17 -26.02
N GLU A 98 -4.67 15.99 -26.06
CA GLU A 98 -5.12 16.64 -27.30
C GLU A 98 -4.06 17.57 -27.89
N LYS A 99 -3.25 18.21 -27.05
CA LYS A 99 -2.17 19.10 -27.49
C LYS A 99 -0.96 18.33 -28.04
N LEU A 100 -0.54 17.27 -27.37
CA LEU A 100 0.71 16.56 -27.67
C LEU A 100 0.50 15.38 -28.62
N HIS A 101 -0.67 14.75 -28.58
CA HIS A 101 -1.01 13.54 -29.34
C HIS A 101 -2.44 13.63 -29.91
N PRO A 102 -2.69 14.54 -30.86
CA PRO A 102 -4.05 14.80 -31.37
C PRO A 102 -4.71 13.59 -32.02
N ASP A 103 -3.93 12.60 -32.46
CA ASP A 103 -4.40 11.36 -33.09
C ASP A 103 -4.55 10.18 -32.12
N VAL A 104 -4.31 10.37 -30.82
CA VAL A 104 -4.62 9.36 -29.81
C VAL A 104 -6.13 9.14 -29.69
N GLY A 105 -6.52 7.88 -29.77
CA GLY A 105 -7.89 7.42 -29.63
C GLY A 105 -8.26 7.03 -28.20
N SER A 106 -7.30 6.55 -27.40
CA SER A 106 -7.54 6.17 -26.01
C SER A 106 -6.36 6.47 -25.10
N VAL A 107 -6.64 6.72 -23.83
CA VAL A 107 -5.64 6.91 -22.77
C VAL A 107 -5.96 5.94 -21.64
N ILE A 108 -4.94 5.28 -21.13
CA ILE A 108 -5.01 4.47 -19.91
C ILE A 108 -4.00 5.06 -18.94
N GLU A 109 -4.51 5.63 -17.85
CA GLU A 109 -3.70 6.18 -16.78
C GLU A 109 -3.83 5.31 -15.53
N LEU A 110 -2.69 4.82 -15.03
CA LEU A 110 -2.64 4.14 -13.74
C LEU A 110 -1.99 5.05 -12.71
N GLY A 111 -2.75 5.43 -11.68
CA GLY A 111 -2.28 6.22 -10.56
C GLY A 111 -1.87 5.38 -9.35
N GLY A 112 -1.65 6.06 -8.23
CA GLY A 112 -1.34 5.41 -6.96
C GLY A 112 -2.54 4.72 -6.33
N GLN A 113 -3.72 5.36 -6.34
CA GLN A 113 -4.95 4.86 -5.70
C GLN A 113 -6.15 4.82 -6.65
N ASP A 114 -5.97 5.31 -7.87
CA ASP A 114 -7.01 5.35 -8.90
C ASP A 114 -6.45 4.88 -10.25
N ALA A 115 -7.37 4.58 -11.16
CA ALA A 115 -7.08 4.26 -12.54
C ALA A 115 -8.16 4.90 -13.44
N LYS A 116 -7.75 5.35 -14.62
CA LYS A 116 -8.60 6.11 -15.54
C LYS A 116 -8.43 5.61 -16.97
N ILE A 117 -9.55 5.51 -17.69
CA ILE A 117 -9.57 5.35 -19.13
C ILE A 117 -10.31 6.53 -19.74
N ILE A 118 -9.66 7.20 -20.69
CA ILE A 118 -10.25 8.27 -21.51
C ILE A 118 -10.33 7.75 -22.93
N MET A 119 -11.52 7.76 -23.52
CA MET A 119 -11.74 7.38 -24.91
C MET A 119 -12.20 8.61 -25.68
N PHE A 120 -11.50 8.92 -26.76
CA PHE A 120 -11.86 10.03 -27.60
C PHE A 120 -12.78 9.56 -28.73
N LYS A 121 -13.92 10.21 -28.87
CA LYS A 121 -14.89 9.99 -29.95
C LYS A 121 -14.93 11.23 -30.81
N GLN A 122 -14.67 11.05 -32.10
CA GLN A 122 -14.87 12.10 -33.07
C GLN A 122 -16.29 12.02 -33.61
N ASN A 123 -17.00 13.14 -33.60
CA ASN A 123 -18.27 13.28 -34.29
C ASN A 123 -17.99 13.27 -35.80
N GLN A 124 -18.59 12.33 -36.52
CA GLN A 124 -18.37 12.18 -37.96
C GLN A 124 -19.00 13.33 -38.78
N GLU A 125 -20.00 14.03 -38.24
CA GLU A 125 -20.69 15.11 -38.93
C GLU A 125 -20.05 16.47 -38.68
N THR A 126 -19.64 16.76 -37.43
CA THR A 126 -19.07 18.07 -37.06
C THR A 126 -17.55 18.07 -37.00
N GLY A 127 -16.91 16.90 -36.95
CA GLY A 127 -15.48 16.76 -36.72
C GLY A 127 -15.04 16.94 -35.26
N ASP A 128 -15.97 17.30 -34.36
CA ASP A 128 -15.68 17.59 -32.95
C ASP A 128 -15.20 16.35 -32.20
N LYS A 129 -14.14 16.50 -31.40
CA LYS A 129 -13.61 15.45 -30.54
C LYS A 129 -14.25 15.58 -29.15
N THR A 130 -14.79 14.48 -28.63
CA THR A 130 -15.35 14.39 -27.27
C THR A 130 -14.58 13.36 -26.47
N ALA A 131 -14.30 13.67 -25.20
CA ALA A 131 -13.63 12.76 -24.28
C ALA A 131 -14.65 12.05 -23.39
N GLN A 132 -14.76 10.74 -23.53
CA GLN A 132 -15.54 9.90 -22.62
C GLN A 132 -14.61 9.27 -21.59
N THR A 133 -14.81 9.65 -20.33
CA THR A 133 -13.96 9.19 -19.23
C THR A 133 -14.66 8.19 -18.33
N SER A 134 -13.90 7.20 -17.89
CA SER A 134 -14.27 6.24 -16.85
C SER A 134 -13.14 6.13 -15.86
N MET A 135 -13.46 6.21 -14.57
CA MET A 135 -12.49 6.12 -13.49
C MET A 135 -12.99 5.22 -12.37
N ASN A 136 -12.04 4.62 -11.66
CA ASN A 136 -12.25 3.98 -10.36
C ASN A 136 -11.45 4.75 -9.32
N ASP A 137 -12.15 5.48 -8.46
CA ASP A 137 -11.61 6.38 -7.44
C ASP A 137 -11.87 5.90 -5.99
N LYS A 138 -12.66 4.84 -5.83
CA LYS A 138 -13.07 4.31 -4.51
C LYS A 138 -12.36 3.01 -4.14
N CYS A 139 -11.73 2.33 -5.09
CA CYS A 139 -11.07 1.06 -4.84
C CYS A 139 -9.68 1.05 -5.46
N ALA A 140 -8.65 0.97 -4.61
CA ALA A 140 -7.24 0.86 -5.01
C ALA A 140 -6.90 -0.41 -5.82
N SER A 141 -7.88 -1.29 -6.05
CA SER A 141 -7.71 -2.52 -6.83
C SER A 141 -7.33 -2.21 -8.27
N GLY A 142 -6.26 -2.83 -8.75
CA GLY A 142 -5.77 -2.62 -10.10
C GLY A 142 -4.94 -1.34 -10.29
N THR A 143 -4.43 -0.74 -9.20
CA THR A 143 -3.65 0.52 -9.22
C THR A 143 -2.23 0.30 -8.69
N GLY A 144 -1.40 1.35 -8.75
CA GLY A 144 -0.02 1.31 -8.26
C GLY A 144 0.12 0.90 -6.79
N ALA A 145 -0.83 1.23 -5.92
CA ALA A 145 -0.78 0.81 -4.52
C ALA A 145 -0.96 -0.70 -4.35
N THR A 146 -1.77 -1.36 -5.19
CA THR A 146 -1.87 -2.83 -5.16
C THR A 146 -0.54 -3.45 -5.60
N ILE A 147 0.09 -2.91 -6.65
CA ILE A 147 1.40 -3.38 -7.12
C ILE A 147 2.46 -3.23 -6.02
N ASP A 148 2.55 -2.06 -5.39
CA ASP A 148 3.50 -1.80 -4.29
C ASP A 148 3.34 -2.82 -3.14
N LYS A 149 2.09 -3.10 -2.73
CA LYS A 149 1.80 -4.06 -1.66
C LYS A 149 2.18 -5.49 -2.06
N CYS A 150 1.88 -5.89 -3.30
CA CYS A 150 2.23 -7.22 -3.78
C CYS A 150 3.73 -7.41 -3.95
N VAL A 151 4.48 -6.39 -4.41
CA VAL A 151 5.96 -6.42 -4.47
C VAL A 151 6.55 -6.69 -3.10
N LEU A 152 6.05 -6.01 -2.05
CA LEU A 152 6.47 -6.26 -0.68
C LEU A 152 6.20 -7.70 -0.23
N LYS A 153 5.03 -8.26 -0.57
CA LYS A 153 4.63 -9.64 -0.21
C LYS A 153 5.45 -10.71 -0.91
N VAL A 154 5.85 -10.45 -2.15
CA VAL A 154 6.75 -11.33 -2.91
C VAL A 154 8.18 -11.26 -2.36
N GLY A 155 8.51 -10.26 -1.55
CA GLY A 155 9.84 -10.05 -0.97
C GLY A 155 10.86 -9.61 -2.01
N MET A 156 10.41 -8.92 -3.06
CA MET A 156 11.26 -8.44 -4.15
C MET A 156 11.80 -7.03 -3.82
N PRO A 157 13.12 -6.80 -3.90
CA PRO A 157 13.69 -5.45 -3.79
C PRO A 157 13.10 -4.51 -4.84
N ARG A 158 12.85 -3.25 -4.45
CA ARG A 158 12.19 -2.27 -5.35
C ARG A 158 13.01 -1.96 -6.58
N GLU A 159 14.33 -2.08 -6.46
CA GLU A 159 15.32 -1.84 -7.51
C GLU A 159 15.28 -2.91 -8.61
N GLU A 160 14.77 -4.11 -8.29
CA GLU A 160 14.66 -5.22 -9.24
C GLU A 160 13.38 -5.16 -10.08
N VAL A 161 12.31 -4.55 -9.55
CA VAL A 161 10.98 -4.52 -10.20
C VAL A 161 11.01 -3.90 -11.60
N PRO A 162 11.74 -2.79 -11.87
CA PRO A 162 11.84 -2.22 -13.22
C PRO A 162 12.51 -3.16 -14.23
N GLY A 163 13.30 -4.13 -13.77
CA GLY A 163 13.97 -5.12 -14.62
C GLY A 163 13.10 -6.32 -15.00
N LEU A 164 11.87 -6.41 -14.49
CA LEU A 164 10.96 -7.50 -14.82
C LEU A 164 10.51 -7.44 -16.28
N MET A 165 10.37 -8.63 -16.87
CA MET A 165 9.82 -8.86 -18.20
C MET A 165 8.54 -9.67 -18.10
N PHE A 166 7.56 -9.31 -18.91
CA PHE A 166 6.29 -10.00 -18.97
C PHE A 166 6.41 -11.32 -19.72
N ASP A 167 6.07 -12.41 -19.04
CA ASP A 167 6.02 -13.75 -19.60
C ASP A 167 4.65 -14.39 -19.31
N PRO A 168 3.79 -14.55 -20.35
CA PRO A 168 2.48 -15.15 -20.19
C PRO A 168 2.49 -16.69 -20.17
N SER A 169 3.65 -17.36 -20.27
CA SER A 169 3.72 -18.82 -20.38
C SER A 169 3.30 -19.59 -19.12
N LYS A 170 3.43 -18.95 -17.95
CA LYS A 170 3.09 -19.53 -16.64
C LYS A 170 2.40 -18.51 -15.75
N LEU A 171 1.13 -18.27 -16.06
CA LEU A 171 0.27 -17.41 -15.26
C LEU A 171 -0.51 -18.24 -14.25
N HIS A 172 -0.59 -17.70 -13.04
CA HIS A 172 -1.34 -18.26 -11.92
C HIS A 172 -2.57 -17.38 -11.65
N HIS A 173 -3.61 -17.97 -11.05
CA HIS A 173 -4.81 -17.20 -10.74
C HIS A 173 -4.54 -16.12 -9.68
N VAL A 174 -4.94 -14.88 -9.97
CA VAL A 174 -4.92 -13.76 -9.01
C VAL A 174 -6.22 -12.96 -9.14
N ALA A 175 -7.00 -12.86 -8.08
CA ALA A 175 -8.26 -12.16 -8.04
C ALA A 175 -8.07 -10.63 -7.89
N ALA A 176 -7.73 -9.94 -8.99
CA ALA A 176 -7.47 -8.50 -9.01
C ALA A 176 -8.70 -7.58 -8.94
N LYS A 177 -9.90 -8.12 -8.69
CA LYS A 177 -11.11 -7.29 -8.48
C LYS A 177 -11.08 -6.52 -7.15
N CYS A 178 -10.45 -7.09 -6.13
CA CYS A 178 -10.16 -6.43 -4.86
C CYS A 178 -8.66 -6.54 -4.59
N GLY A 179 -8.01 -5.42 -4.26
CA GLY A 179 -6.58 -5.40 -3.93
C GLY A 179 -6.25 -6.36 -2.79
N VAL A 180 -7.16 -6.50 -1.82
CA VAL A 180 -7.02 -7.43 -0.68
C VAL A 180 -7.03 -8.89 -1.12
N PHE A 181 -7.88 -9.28 -2.08
CA PHE A 181 -7.91 -10.65 -2.58
C PHE A 181 -6.68 -10.97 -3.43
N ALA A 182 -6.28 -10.05 -4.32
CA ALA A 182 -5.02 -10.18 -5.04
C ALA A 182 -3.85 -10.37 -4.05
N GLU A 183 -3.79 -9.53 -3.02
CA GLU A 183 -2.83 -9.62 -1.95
C GLU A 183 -2.80 -10.97 -1.20
N THR A 184 -3.96 -11.61 -1.01
CA THR A 184 -4.07 -12.96 -0.40
C THR A 184 -3.57 -14.02 -1.36
N ASP A 185 -4.00 -13.98 -2.63
CA ASP A 185 -3.58 -14.94 -3.65
C ASP A 185 -2.06 -14.92 -3.85
N ILE A 186 -1.46 -13.72 -3.91
CA ILE A 186 -0.02 -13.54 -4.03
C ILE A 186 0.73 -14.25 -2.90
N VAL A 187 0.22 -14.18 -1.67
CA VAL A 187 0.88 -14.84 -0.52
C VAL A 187 0.73 -16.35 -0.60
N ASN A 188 -0.44 -16.84 -0.99
CA ASN A 188 -0.64 -18.27 -1.18
C ASN A 188 0.33 -18.80 -2.24
N LEU A 189 0.51 -18.09 -3.36
CA LEU A 189 1.49 -18.45 -4.39
C LEU A 189 2.92 -18.46 -3.86
N VAL A 190 3.32 -17.45 -3.08
CA VAL A 190 4.64 -17.43 -2.41
C VAL A 190 4.81 -18.64 -1.50
N LYS A 191 3.79 -18.99 -0.71
CA LYS A 191 3.83 -20.12 0.21
C LYS A 191 3.83 -21.47 -0.49
N SER A 192 3.18 -21.59 -1.64
CA SER A 192 3.28 -22.74 -2.54
C SER A 192 4.63 -22.84 -3.26
N GLY A 193 5.57 -21.91 -3.03
CA GLY A 193 6.91 -21.93 -3.62
C GLY A 193 6.95 -21.49 -5.08
N ILE A 194 5.93 -20.76 -5.56
CA ILE A 194 5.90 -20.25 -6.93
C ILE A 194 6.98 -19.15 -7.10
N PRO A 195 7.74 -19.15 -8.20
CA PRO A 195 8.76 -18.14 -8.45
C PRO A 195 8.20 -16.71 -8.48
N ARG A 196 8.93 -15.79 -7.85
CA ARG A 196 8.53 -14.38 -7.69
C ARG A 196 8.18 -13.69 -9.00
N ASN A 197 8.90 -13.97 -10.09
CA ASN A 197 8.65 -13.43 -11.42
C ASN A 197 7.32 -13.93 -12.01
N GLU A 198 6.99 -15.22 -11.85
CA GLU A 198 5.71 -15.79 -12.30
C GLU A 198 4.54 -15.14 -11.54
N ILE A 199 4.70 -14.93 -10.23
CA ILE A 199 3.73 -14.24 -9.40
C ILE A 199 3.49 -12.80 -9.87
N MET A 200 4.57 -12.04 -10.15
CA MET A 200 4.46 -10.66 -10.62
C MET A 200 3.84 -10.57 -12.02
N ASN A 201 4.12 -11.51 -12.92
CA ASN A 201 3.47 -11.59 -14.23
C ASN A 201 1.98 -11.91 -14.10
N SER A 202 1.62 -12.82 -13.20
CA SER A 202 0.22 -13.13 -12.86
C SER A 202 -0.52 -11.91 -12.32
N LEU A 203 0.15 -11.10 -11.49
CA LEU A 203 -0.40 -9.84 -10.98
C LEU A 203 -0.63 -8.82 -12.10
N ALA A 204 0.37 -8.57 -12.96
CA ALA A 204 0.22 -7.65 -14.09
C ALA A 204 -0.96 -8.05 -14.98
N ASP A 205 -1.05 -9.34 -15.28
CA ASP A 205 -2.12 -9.90 -16.10
C ASP A 205 -3.50 -9.64 -15.52
N ALA A 206 -3.66 -9.92 -14.22
CA ALA A 206 -4.91 -9.71 -13.52
C ALA A 206 -5.27 -8.22 -13.44
N ILE A 207 -4.30 -7.33 -13.20
CA ILE A 207 -4.51 -5.87 -13.15
C ILE A 207 -4.94 -5.34 -14.51
N VAL A 208 -4.22 -5.69 -15.58
CA VAL A 208 -4.52 -5.23 -16.95
C VAL A 208 -5.90 -5.71 -17.38
N SER A 209 -6.17 -7.00 -17.22
CA SER A 209 -7.46 -7.61 -17.58
C SER A 209 -8.62 -6.98 -16.80
N GLN A 210 -8.45 -6.74 -15.50
CA GLN A 210 -9.45 -6.09 -14.67
C GLN A 210 -9.75 -4.66 -15.12
N ASN A 211 -8.71 -3.87 -15.45
CA ASN A 211 -8.89 -2.51 -15.94
C ASN A 211 -9.60 -2.50 -17.30
N LEU A 212 -9.24 -3.39 -18.23
CA LEU A 212 -9.93 -3.54 -19.52
C LEU A 212 -11.39 -3.94 -19.35
N ALA A 213 -11.69 -4.86 -18.43
CA ALA A 213 -13.05 -5.33 -18.18
C ALA A 213 -13.94 -4.24 -17.55
N VAL A 214 -13.44 -3.53 -16.54
CA VAL A 214 -14.25 -2.60 -15.73
C VAL A 214 -14.25 -1.19 -16.27
N LEU A 215 -13.07 -0.62 -16.58
CA LEU A 215 -12.98 0.80 -16.90
C LEU A 215 -13.43 1.12 -18.32
N THR A 216 -13.43 0.16 -19.23
CA THR A 216 -13.98 0.40 -20.57
C THR A 216 -15.51 0.54 -20.57
N ARG A 217 -16.20 0.05 -19.52
CA ARG A 217 -17.68 0.10 -19.37
C ARG A 217 -18.42 -0.36 -20.62
N GLY A 218 -17.96 -1.45 -21.23
CA GLY A 218 -18.52 -2.01 -22.45
C GLY A 218 -18.12 -1.29 -23.74
N ASN A 219 -17.41 -0.16 -23.70
CA ASN A 219 -16.86 0.49 -24.89
C ASN A 219 -15.57 -0.19 -25.35
N THR A 220 -15.26 -0.07 -26.65
CA THR A 220 -14.02 -0.59 -27.22
C THR A 220 -12.98 0.52 -27.28
N LEU A 221 -11.79 0.27 -26.74
CA LEU A 221 -10.64 1.18 -26.86
C LEU A 221 -10.34 1.42 -28.35
N LYS A 222 -10.12 2.68 -28.72
CA LYS A 222 -9.67 3.06 -30.06
C LYS A 222 -8.15 2.96 -30.16
N ALA A 223 -7.67 2.59 -31.35
CA ALA A 223 -6.25 2.47 -31.68
C ALA A 223 -5.49 3.80 -31.43
N LYS A 224 -4.16 3.69 -31.32
CA LYS A 224 -3.31 4.67 -30.64
C LYS A 224 -3.74 4.89 -29.19
N VAL A 225 -3.27 3.98 -28.33
CA VAL A 225 -3.48 3.96 -26.89
C VAL A 225 -2.26 4.55 -26.19
N LEU A 226 -2.48 5.62 -25.44
CA LEU A 226 -1.46 6.27 -24.63
C LEU A 226 -1.47 5.71 -23.21
N LEU A 227 -0.33 5.22 -22.74
CA LEU A 227 -0.16 4.71 -21.38
C LEU A 227 0.48 5.79 -20.50
N LEU A 228 -0.24 6.23 -19.48
CA LEU A 228 0.17 7.31 -18.56
C LEU A 228 0.22 6.84 -17.10
N GLY A 229 0.86 7.65 -16.26
CA GLY A 229 0.95 7.45 -14.82
C GLY A 229 2.12 6.55 -14.39
N GLY A 230 2.54 6.70 -13.13
CA GLY A 230 3.79 6.13 -12.61
C GLY A 230 4.00 4.63 -12.90
N PRO A 231 3.06 3.74 -12.57
CA PRO A 231 3.14 2.32 -12.93
C PRO A 231 3.44 2.08 -14.41
N ASN A 232 2.72 2.72 -15.33
CA ASN A 232 2.97 2.55 -16.76
C ASN A 232 4.31 3.17 -17.18
N THR A 233 4.77 4.24 -16.52
CA THR A 233 6.06 4.87 -16.80
C THR A 233 7.24 3.99 -16.37
N TYR A 234 7.19 3.41 -15.17
CA TYR A 234 8.36 2.81 -14.53
C TYR A 234 8.36 1.27 -14.52
N LEU A 235 7.29 0.60 -14.96
CA LEU A 235 7.17 -0.86 -14.94
C LEU A 235 7.04 -1.44 -16.37
N PRO A 236 8.17 -1.80 -17.03
CA PRO A 236 8.15 -2.32 -18.40
C PRO A 236 7.31 -3.58 -18.60
N PHE A 237 7.32 -4.52 -17.64
CA PHE A 237 6.48 -5.73 -17.72
C PHE A 237 4.97 -5.40 -17.79
N LEU A 238 4.53 -4.33 -17.13
CA LEU A 238 3.14 -3.90 -17.20
C LEU A 238 2.80 -3.34 -18.59
N GLN A 239 3.71 -2.59 -19.20
CA GLN A 239 3.57 -2.09 -20.58
C GLN A 239 3.48 -3.25 -21.59
N GLN A 240 4.30 -4.28 -21.42
CA GLN A 240 4.29 -5.49 -22.26
C GLN A 240 2.98 -6.25 -22.11
N CYS A 241 2.45 -6.36 -20.88
CA CYS A 241 1.14 -6.94 -20.62
C CYS A 241 0.02 -6.16 -21.33
N TRP A 242 0.01 -4.82 -21.25
CA TRP A 242 -0.94 -3.98 -22.02
C TRP A 242 -0.87 -4.24 -23.52
N ARG A 243 0.35 -4.33 -24.06
CA ARG A 243 0.59 -4.60 -25.49
C ARG A 243 0.14 -5.98 -25.95
N LEU A 244 0.05 -6.95 -25.04
CA LEU A 244 -0.54 -8.26 -25.32
C LEU A 244 -2.07 -8.24 -25.22
N ARG A 245 -2.61 -7.72 -24.11
CA ARG A 245 -4.03 -7.85 -23.77
C ARG A 245 -4.95 -6.90 -24.54
N ILE A 246 -4.48 -5.72 -24.94
CA ILE A 246 -5.29 -4.79 -25.73
C ILE A 246 -5.64 -5.37 -27.11
N PRO A 247 -4.67 -5.93 -27.89
CA PRO A 247 -5.00 -6.63 -29.14
C PRO A 247 -5.96 -7.80 -28.99
N GLU A 248 -5.84 -8.60 -27.93
CA GLU A 248 -6.79 -9.68 -27.64
C GLU A 248 -8.20 -9.11 -27.39
N ALA A 249 -8.31 -8.07 -26.58
CA ALA A 249 -9.58 -7.37 -26.34
C ALA A 249 -10.16 -6.73 -27.62
N TRP A 250 -9.32 -6.25 -28.53
CA TRP A 250 -9.76 -5.79 -29.85
C TRP A 250 -10.31 -6.93 -30.70
N ALA A 251 -9.62 -8.08 -30.74
CA ALA A 251 -10.05 -9.24 -31.48
C ALA A 251 -11.40 -9.77 -30.98
N GLU A 252 -11.57 -9.90 -29.65
CA GLU A 252 -12.83 -10.33 -29.02
C GLU A 252 -14.01 -9.40 -29.34
N ARG A 253 -13.73 -8.11 -29.51
CA ARG A 253 -14.73 -7.07 -29.79
C ARG A 253 -14.89 -6.76 -31.28
N GLY A 254 -14.21 -7.50 -32.16
CA GLY A 254 -14.25 -7.28 -33.61
C GLY A 254 -13.74 -5.90 -34.05
N TYR A 255 -12.80 -5.32 -33.31
CA TYR A 255 -12.20 -4.03 -33.65
C TYR A 255 -10.96 -4.23 -34.51
N GLU A 256 -11.03 -3.74 -35.76
CA GLU A 256 -9.90 -3.77 -36.67
C GLU A 256 -8.95 -2.59 -36.40
N TYR A 257 -7.66 -2.89 -36.41
CA TYR A 257 -6.58 -1.92 -36.32
C TYR A 257 -5.52 -2.27 -37.36
N ASP A 258 -4.70 -1.29 -37.73
CA ASP A 258 -3.64 -1.49 -38.72
C ASP A 258 -2.53 -2.37 -38.14
N LYS A 259 -2.49 -3.64 -38.55
CA LYS A 259 -1.48 -4.62 -38.13
C LYS A 259 -0.12 -4.41 -38.80
N THR A 260 -0.01 -3.49 -39.76
CA THR A 260 1.28 -3.13 -40.38
C THR A 260 2.09 -2.18 -39.51
N VAL A 261 1.43 -1.45 -38.61
CA VAL A 261 2.08 -0.59 -37.62
C VAL A 261 2.55 -1.43 -36.43
N PRO A 262 3.81 -1.29 -35.97
CA PRO A 262 4.30 -1.97 -34.78
C PRO A 262 3.42 -1.70 -33.56
N ILE A 263 3.21 -2.72 -32.72
CA ILE A 263 2.30 -2.59 -31.57
C ILE A 263 2.80 -1.54 -30.56
N GLU A 264 4.12 -1.34 -30.48
CA GLU A 264 4.79 -0.35 -29.65
C GLU A 264 4.51 1.09 -30.10
N GLU A 265 4.13 1.31 -31.36
CA GLU A 265 3.70 2.63 -31.87
C GLU A 265 2.19 2.84 -31.67
N LEU A 266 1.42 1.76 -31.66
CA LEU A 266 -0.01 1.79 -31.37
C LEU A 266 -0.32 1.87 -29.88
N ILE A 267 0.53 1.32 -29.02
CA ILE A 267 0.35 1.27 -27.56
C ILE A 267 1.68 1.68 -26.91
N PHE A 268 1.75 2.94 -26.49
CA PHE A 268 3.01 3.57 -26.14
C PHE A 268 2.94 4.41 -24.87
N VAL A 269 4.11 4.52 -24.22
CA VAL A 269 4.33 5.41 -23.08
C VAL A 269 5.08 6.63 -23.62
N PRO A 270 4.51 7.84 -23.59
CA PRO A 270 5.20 9.03 -24.09
C PRO A 270 6.30 9.48 -23.13
N LYS A 271 7.21 10.33 -23.61
CA LYS A 271 8.13 11.08 -22.74
C LYS A 271 7.32 11.87 -21.71
N ASN A 272 7.79 11.88 -20.46
CA ASN A 272 7.15 12.57 -19.33
C ASN A 272 5.72 12.07 -19.05
N SER A 273 5.42 10.79 -19.28
CA SER A 273 4.10 10.17 -19.09
C SER A 273 3.55 10.27 -17.66
N ASP A 274 4.40 10.53 -16.68
CA ASP A 274 4.10 10.78 -15.28
C ASP A 274 3.68 12.23 -14.96
N LEU A 275 3.85 13.16 -15.92
CA LEU A 275 3.66 14.61 -15.73
C LEU A 275 2.44 15.20 -16.46
N TYR A 276 1.64 14.38 -17.15
CA TYR A 276 0.56 14.85 -18.03
C TYR A 276 -0.51 15.66 -17.29
N ALA A 277 -0.87 15.27 -16.06
CA ALA A 277 -1.82 16.02 -15.24
C ALA A 277 -1.27 17.40 -14.85
N ALA A 278 -0.01 17.49 -14.41
CA ALA A 278 0.61 18.76 -14.05
C ALA A 278 0.78 19.69 -15.28
N TYR A 279 1.27 19.16 -16.40
CA TYR A 279 1.41 19.91 -17.64
C TYR A 279 0.04 20.34 -18.20
N GLY A 280 -0.95 19.45 -18.13
CA GLY A 280 -2.33 19.73 -18.50
C GLY A 280 -2.95 20.88 -17.71
N ALA A 281 -2.65 20.96 -16.40
CA ALA A 281 -3.11 22.06 -15.56
C ALA A 281 -2.51 23.40 -16.00
N VAL A 282 -1.25 23.42 -16.47
CA VAL A 282 -0.66 24.59 -17.12
C VAL A 282 -1.44 24.95 -18.38
N LEU A 283 -1.65 23.99 -19.28
CA LEU A 283 -2.34 24.25 -20.55
C LEU A 283 -3.74 24.83 -20.32
N PHE A 284 -4.48 24.29 -19.35
CA PHE A 284 -5.76 24.84 -18.89
C PHE A 284 -5.58 26.31 -18.47
N GLY A 285 -4.59 26.58 -17.62
CA GLY A 285 -4.28 27.92 -17.14
C GLY A 285 -3.89 28.93 -18.21
N LEU A 286 -3.31 28.49 -19.33
CA LEU A 286 -3.01 29.39 -20.46
C LEU A 286 -4.25 29.92 -21.17
N TYR A 287 -5.41 29.24 -21.06
CA TYR A 287 -6.70 29.76 -21.55
C TYR A 287 -7.43 30.64 -20.52
N GLU A 288 -6.98 30.63 -19.27
CA GLU A 288 -7.55 31.46 -18.21
C GLU A 288 -7.01 32.89 -18.27
N PRO A 289 -7.83 33.90 -17.87
CA PRO A 289 -7.37 35.29 -17.77
C PRO A 289 -6.09 35.44 -16.94
N GLU A 290 -5.21 36.38 -17.30
CA GLU A 290 -3.92 36.61 -16.58
C GLU A 290 -4.09 36.95 -15.08
N THR A 291 -5.28 37.32 -14.64
CA THR A 291 -5.62 37.57 -13.23
C THR A 291 -5.80 36.28 -12.42
N VAL A 292 -5.99 35.14 -13.08
CA VAL A 292 -6.28 33.84 -12.46
C VAL A 292 -5.00 33.06 -12.20
N GLY A 293 -4.96 32.37 -11.05
CA GLY A 293 -3.85 31.51 -10.64
C GLY A 293 -2.61 32.28 -10.20
N ARG A 294 -2.73 33.54 -9.78
CA ARG A 294 -1.58 34.35 -9.36
C ARG A 294 -0.93 33.77 -8.11
N TYR A 295 0.36 33.45 -8.22
CA TYR A 295 1.12 32.87 -7.13
C TYR A 295 1.25 33.84 -5.96
N ARG A 296 1.00 33.35 -4.74
CA ARG A 296 1.01 34.16 -3.51
C ARG A 296 2.32 34.14 -2.74
N GLY A 297 3.28 33.31 -3.15
CA GLY A 297 4.46 33.02 -2.35
C GLY A 297 4.29 31.75 -1.50
N LEU A 298 5.31 31.46 -0.68
CA LEU A 298 5.34 30.26 0.16
C LEU A 298 4.78 30.51 1.57
N GLU A 299 4.80 31.76 2.02
CA GLU A 299 4.47 32.15 3.38
C GLU A 299 3.08 31.65 3.82
N PRO A 300 2.00 31.77 3.02
CA PRO A 300 0.69 31.28 3.44
C PRO A 300 0.60 29.74 3.50
N LEU A 301 1.41 29.04 2.71
CA LEU A 301 1.50 27.57 2.78
C LEU A 301 2.29 27.14 4.03
N GLU A 302 3.35 27.85 4.37
CA GLU A 302 4.13 27.60 5.59
C GLU A 302 3.30 27.85 6.85
N GLU A 303 2.50 28.91 6.88
CA GLU A 303 1.55 29.17 7.97
C GLU A 303 0.48 28.07 8.09
N PHE A 304 -0.05 27.60 6.96
CA PHE A 304 -0.99 26.47 6.93
C PHE A 304 -0.38 25.21 7.54
N ILE A 305 0.88 24.89 7.19
CA ILE A 305 1.61 23.75 7.72
C ILE A 305 1.83 23.86 9.24
N GLN A 306 2.18 25.05 9.74
CA GLN A 306 2.55 25.26 11.15
C GLN A 306 1.34 25.43 12.09
N HIS A 307 0.31 26.17 11.68
CA HIS A 307 -0.75 26.64 12.58
C HIS A 307 -2.16 26.28 12.08
N GLY A 308 -2.40 26.33 10.77
CA GLY A 308 -3.74 26.15 10.19
C GLY A 308 -4.34 24.76 10.37
N ARG A 309 -3.51 23.70 10.37
CA ARG A 309 -3.97 22.30 10.48
C ARG A 309 -4.66 22.01 11.80
N LYS A 310 -4.00 22.28 12.94
CA LYS A 310 -4.52 21.91 14.27
C LYS A 310 -5.84 22.58 14.63
N ALA A 311 -6.01 23.86 14.29
CA ALA A 311 -7.22 24.60 14.60
C ALA A 311 -8.43 24.06 13.82
N LYS A 312 -8.25 23.73 12.54
CA LYS A 312 -9.31 23.21 11.68
C LYS A 312 -9.65 21.75 11.97
N LEU A 313 -8.64 20.93 12.28
CA LEU A 313 -8.80 19.52 12.62
C LEU A 313 -9.43 19.33 14.00
N GLY A 314 -9.16 20.22 14.97
CA GLY A 314 -9.70 20.12 16.33
C GLY A 314 -11.24 20.12 16.42
N GLU A 315 -11.94 20.65 15.40
CA GLU A 315 -13.40 20.65 15.34
C GLU A 315 -14.00 19.27 14.99
N SER A 316 -13.26 18.42 14.27
CA SER A 316 -13.71 17.09 13.81
C SER A 316 -12.95 15.91 14.42
N ALA A 317 -11.73 16.14 14.92
CA ALA A 317 -10.85 15.13 15.50
C ALA A 317 -11.31 14.65 16.89
N GLY A 318 -10.93 13.41 17.25
CA GLY A 318 -10.97 12.92 18.62
C GLY A 318 -9.67 13.24 19.38
N PRO A 319 -9.62 12.97 20.70
CA PRO A 319 -8.38 13.05 21.46
C PRO A 319 -7.37 12.01 20.95
N GLY A 320 -6.08 12.24 21.21
CA GLY A 320 -5.03 11.23 21.03
C GLY A 320 -5.25 9.98 21.90
N LEU A 321 -4.29 9.04 21.84
CA LEU A 321 -4.37 7.80 22.64
C LEU A 321 -4.31 8.07 24.15
N VAL A 322 -3.58 9.10 24.55
CA VAL A 322 -3.44 9.60 25.92
C VAL A 322 -3.37 11.12 25.92
N GLU A 323 -3.62 11.75 27.06
CA GLU A 323 -3.53 13.21 27.20
C GLU A 323 -2.13 13.66 27.64
N THR A 324 -1.41 12.84 28.40
CA THR A 324 -0.11 13.19 28.98
C THR A 324 0.92 12.07 28.85
N PRO A 325 2.24 12.39 28.88
CA PRO A 325 3.31 11.39 28.93
C PRO A 325 3.21 10.44 30.12
N ASP A 326 2.80 10.93 31.30
CA ASP A 326 2.65 10.08 32.50
C ASP A 326 1.56 9.00 32.30
N GLN A 327 0.48 9.34 31.60
CA GLN A 327 -0.57 8.35 31.24
C GLN A 327 -0.05 7.31 30.25
N ARG A 328 0.81 7.70 29.29
CA ARG A 328 1.48 6.76 28.39
C ARG A 328 2.33 5.79 29.18
N ASP A 329 3.19 6.28 30.07
CA ASP A 329 4.14 5.45 30.81
C ASP A 329 3.39 4.45 31.71
N ALA A 330 2.35 4.91 32.42
CA ALA A 330 1.48 4.04 33.20
C ALA A 330 0.75 2.98 32.34
N PHE A 331 0.35 3.32 31.12
CA PHE A 331 -0.26 2.36 30.19
C PHE A 331 0.76 1.31 29.73
N VAL A 332 1.94 1.75 29.32
CA VAL A 332 3.02 0.85 28.88
C VAL A 332 3.43 -0.09 30.01
N ASP A 333 3.62 0.41 31.23
CA ASP A 333 3.98 -0.43 32.38
C ASP A 333 2.92 -1.48 32.70
N LYS A 334 1.64 -1.14 32.50
CA LYS A 334 0.53 -2.05 32.76
C LYS A 334 0.36 -3.15 31.70
N TYR A 335 0.65 -2.84 30.43
CA TYR A 335 0.32 -3.72 29.29
C TYR A 335 1.54 -4.26 28.53
N ARG A 336 2.76 -3.86 28.88
CA ARG A 336 3.99 -4.42 28.30
C ARG A 336 4.08 -5.92 28.62
N THR A 337 4.34 -6.72 27.60
CA THR A 337 4.67 -8.13 27.77
C THR A 337 6.06 -8.27 28.39
N PRO A 338 6.25 -9.14 29.40
CA PRO A 338 7.57 -9.40 29.97
C PRO A 338 8.55 -9.86 28.89
N ASP A 339 9.78 -9.35 28.94
CA ASP A 339 10.86 -9.88 28.11
C ASP A 339 11.13 -11.33 28.46
N TYR A 340 11.48 -12.13 27.45
CA TYR A 340 11.85 -13.52 27.62
C TYR A 340 13.34 -13.68 27.36
N GLU A 341 14.07 -14.20 28.35
CA GLU A 341 15.46 -14.59 28.19
C GLU A 341 15.53 -16.08 27.85
N ASP A 342 16.33 -16.43 26.85
CA ASP A 342 16.61 -17.81 26.52
C ASP A 342 17.28 -18.53 27.69
N ALA A 343 17.03 -19.82 27.84
CA ALA A 343 17.60 -20.63 28.89
C ALA A 343 19.13 -20.65 28.80
N LYS A 344 19.80 -20.59 29.96
CA LYS A 344 21.24 -20.83 30.05
C LYS A 344 21.48 -22.34 30.07
N LEU A 345 22.23 -22.82 29.09
CA LEU A 345 22.58 -24.23 28.98
C LEU A 345 23.92 -24.50 29.67
N GLU A 346 24.06 -25.71 30.19
CA GLU A 346 25.31 -26.17 30.77
C GLU A 346 26.18 -26.88 29.73
N ALA A 347 27.45 -26.48 29.66
CA ALA A 347 28.42 -27.08 28.76
C ALA A 347 28.57 -28.59 29.02
N GLY A 348 28.60 -29.37 27.93
CA GLY A 348 28.69 -30.83 27.96
C GLY A 348 27.35 -31.55 28.18
N LYS A 349 26.25 -30.84 28.46
CA LYS A 349 24.92 -31.46 28.59
C LYS A 349 24.22 -31.59 27.24
N THR A 350 23.39 -32.63 27.15
CA THR A 350 22.42 -32.81 26.06
C THR A 350 21.03 -32.47 26.59
N TYR A 351 20.36 -31.55 25.90
CA TYR A 351 19.00 -31.14 26.22
C TYR A 351 18.04 -31.82 25.25
N ARG A 352 17.17 -32.66 25.79
CA ARG A 352 16.19 -33.45 25.04
C ARG A 352 14.85 -32.73 25.04
N GLY A 353 14.23 -32.62 23.87
CA GLY A 353 13.01 -31.83 23.73
C GLY A 353 12.37 -31.90 22.35
N VAL A 354 11.29 -31.15 22.17
CA VAL A 354 10.55 -31.07 20.91
C VAL A 354 10.60 -29.66 20.33
N ILE A 355 10.48 -29.59 19.01
CA ILE A 355 10.39 -28.32 18.28
C ILE A 355 8.94 -28.10 17.84
N GLY A 356 8.42 -26.91 18.11
CA GLY A 356 7.19 -26.41 17.52
C GLY A 356 7.47 -25.24 16.57
N LEU A 357 6.96 -25.29 15.35
CA LEU A 357 7.16 -24.25 14.35
C LEU A 357 5.82 -23.78 13.75
N ASP A 358 5.60 -22.47 13.79
CA ASP A 358 4.51 -21.79 13.08
C ASP A 358 5.09 -21.07 11.85
N GLY A 359 4.74 -21.58 10.67
CA GLY A 359 5.13 -21.04 9.38
C GLY A 359 4.13 -20.01 8.85
N GLY A 360 3.94 -18.92 9.60
CA GLY A 360 2.95 -17.88 9.31
C GLY A 360 3.20 -17.08 8.01
N SER A 361 2.20 -16.31 7.58
CA SER A 361 2.22 -15.55 6.33
C SER A 361 3.29 -14.44 6.29
N THR A 362 3.50 -13.77 7.43
CA THR A 362 4.39 -12.59 7.57
C THR A 362 5.64 -12.89 8.38
N SER A 363 5.59 -13.89 9.25
CA SER A 363 6.66 -14.26 10.16
C SER A 363 6.64 -15.76 10.41
N SER A 364 7.81 -16.34 10.62
CA SER A 364 7.97 -17.71 11.12
C SER A 364 8.41 -17.68 12.57
N LYS A 365 7.87 -18.59 13.39
CA LYS A 365 8.12 -18.68 14.83
C LYS A 365 8.51 -20.11 15.15
N CYS A 366 9.54 -20.29 15.97
CA CYS A 366 10.06 -21.59 16.35
C CYS A 366 10.38 -21.58 17.85
N VAL A 367 10.01 -22.66 18.53
CA VAL A 367 10.33 -22.86 19.95
C VAL A 367 10.93 -24.24 20.14
N PHE A 368 11.93 -24.34 21.01
CA PHE A 368 12.40 -25.61 21.57
C PHE A 368 11.92 -25.71 23.01
N ILE A 369 11.19 -26.77 23.33
CA ILE A 369 10.67 -27.05 24.66
C ILE A 369 11.24 -28.36 25.19
N ASP A 370 11.57 -28.41 26.48
CA ASP A 370 12.03 -29.64 27.12
C ASP A 370 10.86 -30.59 27.50
N GLU A 371 11.19 -31.76 28.02
CA GLU A 371 10.22 -32.76 28.49
C GLU A 371 9.38 -32.28 29.70
N GLN A 372 9.75 -31.17 30.34
CA GLN A 372 9.01 -30.53 31.44
C GLN A 372 8.16 -29.35 30.96
N GLU A 373 8.02 -29.17 29.64
CA GLU A 373 7.29 -28.08 28.98
C GLU A 373 7.89 -26.69 29.22
N ASN A 374 9.15 -26.60 29.67
CA ASN A 374 9.85 -25.33 29.72
C ASN A 374 10.27 -24.94 28.31
N ILE A 375 9.94 -23.71 27.92
CA ILE A 375 10.53 -23.12 26.73
C ILE A 375 12.01 -22.88 27.06
N LEU A 376 12.90 -23.37 26.19
CA LEU A 376 14.34 -23.15 26.35
C LEU A 376 14.85 -22.08 25.38
N LYS A 377 14.37 -22.10 24.13
CA LYS A 377 14.76 -21.15 23.10
C LYS A 377 13.55 -20.72 22.28
N LYS A 378 13.45 -19.42 22.01
CA LYS A 378 12.53 -18.85 21.03
C LYS A 378 13.32 -18.28 19.85
N VAL A 379 12.80 -18.49 18.64
CA VAL A 379 13.30 -17.85 17.43
C VAL A 379 12.11 -17.24 16.69
N TYR A 380 12.25 -15.97 16.31
CA TYR A 380 11.26 -15.23 15.53
C TYR A 380 11.95 -14.59 14.33
N THR A 381 11.44 -14.88 13.14
CA THR A 381 11.98 -14.34 11.89
C THR A 381 10.85 -13.74 11.07
N LEU A 382 11.02 -12.50 10.60
CA LEU A 382 10.14 -11.94 9.57
C LEU A 382 10.38 -12.71 8.26
N SER A 383 9.30 -13.16 7.62
CA SER A 383 9.42 -13.99 6.42
C SER A 383 10.01 -13.18 5.27
N LYS A 384 11.01 -13.75 4.59
CA LYS A 384 11.64 -13.14 3.41
C LYS A 384 10.99 -13.64 2.11
N GLY A 385 9.79 -14.21 2.18
CA GLY A 385 9.08 -14.78 1.04
C GLY A 385 9.63 -16.13 0.57
N ASN A 386 10.49 -16.78 1.35
CA ASN A 386 10.93 -18.16 1.10
C ASN A 386 10.83 -18.96 2.41
N PRO A 387 9.71 -19.68 2.64
CA PRO A 387 9.46 -20.35 3.92
C PRO A 387 10.50 -21.42 4.24
N ILE A 388 11.08 -22.09 3.23
CA ILE A 388 12.11 -23.11 3.43
C ILE A 388 13.41 -22.46 3.90
N GLN A 389 13.80 -21.34 3.29
CA GLN A 389 15.02 -20.64 3.70
C GLN A 389 14.87 -20.00 5.08
N ASP A 390 13.73 -19.34 5.34
CA ASP A 390 13.43 -18.74 6.64
C ASP A 390 13.59 -19.78 7.76
N MET A 391 13.08 -20.99 7.53
CA MET A 391 13.13 -22.08 8.49
C MET A 391 14.54 -22.66 8.67
N LYS A 392 15.33 -22.81 7.59
CA LYS A 392 16.75 -23.21 7.69
C LYS A 392 17.54 -22.23 8.56
N ASP A 393 17.35 -20.93 8.34
CA ASP A 393 18.03 -19.89 9.12
C ASP A 393 17.69 -20.03 10.62
N MET A 394 16.42 -20.31 10.96
CA MET A 394 15.98 -20.48 12.35
C MET A 394 16.58 -21.73 13.02
N PHE A 395 16.71 -22.84 12.29
CA PHE A 395 17.34 -24.06 12.82
C PHE A 395 18.84 -23.90 13.01
N VAL A 396 19.50 -23.16 12.11
CA VAL A 396 20.91 -22.78 12.28
C VAL A 396 21.07 -21.92 13.54
N GLU A 397 20.22 -20.91 13.75
CA GLU A 397 20.26 -20.08 14.96
C GLU A 397 20.08 -20.91 16.24
N MET A 398 19.10 -21.81 16.26
CA MET A 398 18.82 -22.66 17.42
C MET A 398 19.98 -23.62 17.73
N ARG A 399 20.59 -24.22 16.70
CA ARG A 399 21.78 -25.06 16.85
C ARG A 399 22.99 -24.25 17.34
N GLN A 400 23.19 -23.05 16.78
CA GLN A 400 24.32 -22.18 17.14
C GLN A 400 24.21 -21.74 18.60
N TRP A 401 23.02 -21.31 19.04
CA TRP A 401 22.74 -20.94 20.45
C TRP A 401 23.13 -22.04 21.44
N ALA A 402 22.87 -23.31 21.12
CA ALA A 402 23.27 -24.42 21.98
C ALA A 402 24.78 -24.70 21.91
N THR A 403 25.34 -24.70 20.69
CA THR A 403 26.76 -24.98 20.44
C THR A 403 27.67 -23.93 21.08
N ASP A 404 27.28 -22.64 21.06
CA ASP A 404 28.01 -21.53 21.67
C ASP A 404 28.13 -21.67 23.20
N GLN A 405 27.17 -22.38 23.81
CA GLN A 405 27.17 -22.70 25.24
C GLN A 405 27.81 -24.07 25.53
N GLY A 406 28.35 -24.75 24.52
CA GLY A 406 28.96 -26.08 24.64
C GLY A 406 27.94 -27.19 24.91
N ALA A 407 26.66 -26.98 24.61
CA ALA A 407 25.58 -27.94 24.81
C ALA A 407 25.11 -28.55 23.48
N THR A 408 24.43 -29.70 23.57
CA THR A 408 23.84 -30.40 22.43
C THR A 408 22.32 -30.44 22.57
N LEU A 409 21.59 -30.31 21.46
CA LEU A 409 20.14 -30.52 21.43
C LEU A 409 19.80 -31.89 20.84
N GLU A 410 18.96 -32.65 21.53
CA GLU A 410 18.34 -33.88 21.02
C GLU A 410 16.86 -33.60 20.75
N VAL A 411 16.50 -33.49 19.47
CA VAL A 411 15.13 -33.26 19.03
C VAL A 411 14.41 -34.59 18.92
N THR A 412 13.39 -34.81 19.76
CA THR A 412 12.62 -36.06 19.82
C THR A 412 11.28 -35.98 19.08
N GLY A 413 10.90 -34.78 18.66
CA GLY A 413 9.69 -34.55 17.88
C GLY A 413 9.68 -33.15 17.27
N PHE A 414 9.02 -33.03 16.12
CA PHE A 414 8.91 -31.80 15.36
C PHE A 414 7.46 -31.61 14.86
N GLY A 415 6.78 -30.61 15.43
CA GLY A 415 5.44 -30.19 15.00
C GLY A 415 5.47 -28.90 14.19
N VAL A 416 4.66 -28.85 13.14
CA VAL A 416 4.46 -27.65 12.31
C VAL A 416 3.00 -27.18 12.32
N THR A 417 2.79 -25.89 12.11
CA THR A 417 1.49 -25.27 11.88
C THR A 417 1.61 -24.02 10.99
N GLY A 418 0.48 -23.37 10.71
CA GLY A 418 0.40 -22.13 9.93
C GLY A 418 0.41 -22.35 8.40
N TYR A 419 0.48 -21.25 7.65
CA TYR A 419 0.34 -21.24 6.17
C TYR A 419 1.36 -22.11 5.43
N ALA A 420 2.56 -22.26 5.97
CA ALA A 420 3.60 -23.09 5.37
C ALA A 420 3.58 -24.55 5.85
N GLY A 421 2.62 -24.95 6.71
CA GLY A 421 2.56 -26.27 7.33
C GLY A 421 2.76 -27.42 6.35
N ASP A 422 1.95 -27.49 5.29
CA ASP A 422 2.00 -28.58 4.30
C ASP A 422 3.34 -28.67 3.55
N VAL A 423 3.92 -27.51 3.21
CA VAL A 423 5.21 -27.45 2.52
C VAL A 423 6.33 -27.88 3.46
N LEU A 424 6.27 -27.45 4.73
CA LEU A 424 7.27 -27.76 5.74
C LEU A 424 7.19 -29.24 6.15
N GLU A 425 5.99 -29.79 6.33
CA GLU A 425 5.75 -31.21 6.60
C GLU A 425 6.45 -32.08 5.56
N ARG A 426 6.20 -31.81 4.26
CA ARG A 426 6.77 -32.60 3.16
C ARG A 426 8.26 -32.37 2.97
N SER A 427 8.73 -31.15 3.13
CA SER A 427 10.13 -30.79 2.83
C SER A 427 11.10 -31.18 3.93
N LEU A 428 10.63 -31.27 5.18
CA LEU A 428 11.47 -31.41 6.37
C LEU A 428 11.15 -32.65 7.19
N GLY A 429 10.09 -33.38 6.84
CA GLY A 429 9.66 -34.57 7.55
C GLY A 429 9.15 -34.24 8.95
N ALA A 430 8.29 -33.22 9.07
CA ALA A 430 7.64 -32.94 10.35
C ALA A 430 6.82 -34.15 10.81
N ASP A 431 6.90 -34.48 12.10
CA ASP A 431 6.19 -35.61 12.69
C ASP A 431 4.68 -35.35 12.78
N ALA A 432 4.28 -34.07 12.84
CA ALA A 432 2.89 -33.66 12.89
C ALA A 432 2.67 -32.28 12.25
N ASN A 433 1.63 -32.18 11.42
CA ASN A 433 1.09 -30.92 10.92
C ASN A 433 -0.24 -30.65 11.63
N ILE A 434 -0.22 -29.71 12.57
CA ILE A 434 -1.34 -29.41 13.46
C ILE A 434 -2.08 -28.18 12.94
N VAL A 435 -3.41 -28.23 13.00
CA VAL A 435 -4.26 -27.06 12.70
C VAL A 435 -3.96 -25.94 13.71
N GLU A 436 -3.67 -24.74 13.22
CA GLU A 436 -3.21 -23.60 14.02
C GLU A 436 -4.16 -23.24 15.18
N THR A 437 -5.47 -23.30 14.96
CA THR A 437 -6.46 -23.05 16.02
C THR A 437 -6.39 -24.07 17.15
N VAL A 438 -6.03 -25.32 16.85
CA VAL A 438 -5.82 -26.36 17.88
C VAL A 438 -4.55 -26.07 18.67
N ALA A 439 -3.47 -25.67 17.99
CA ALA A 439 -2.22 -25.29 18.64
C ALA A 439 -2.41 -24.08 19.59
N HIS A 440 -3.15 -23.04 19.16
CA HIS A 440 -3.52 -21.92 20.03
C HIS A 440 -4.38 -22.36 21.22
N MET A 441 -5.41 -23.18 20.99
CA MET A 441 -6.25 -23.69 22.07
C MET A 441 -5.43 -24.46 23.12
N MET A 442 -4.57 -25.38 22.68
CA MET A 442 -3.76 -26.21 23.58
C MET A 442 -2.82 -25.36 24.44
N SER A 443 -2.11 -24.41 23.82
CA SER A 443 -1.21 -23.50 24.54
C SER A 443 -1.98 -22.58 25.50
N ALA A 444 -3.06 -21.93 25.05
CA ALA A 444 -3.84 -21.04 25.89
C ALA A 444 -4.47 -21.77 27.09
N LYS A 445 -5.05 -22.95 26.89
CA LYS A 445 -5.62 -23.78 27.97
C LYS A 445 -4.55 -24.19 28.99
N ARG A 446 -3.34 -24.51 28.53
CA ARG A 446 -2.25 -24.98 29.38
C ARG A 446 -1.71 -23.89 30.32
N TRP A 447 -1.60 -22.66 29.83
CA TRP A 447 -1.05 -21.51 30.56
C TRP A 447 -2.12 -20.65 31.25
N PHE A 448 -3.34 -20.63 30.70
CA PHE A 448 -4.48 -19.87 31.20
C PHE A 448 -5.72 -20.77 31.30
N PRO A 449 -5.83 -21.64 32.33
CA PRO A 449 -6.93 -22.61 32.43
C PRO A 449 -8.34 -22.00 32.44
N ALA A 450 -8.45 -20.73 32.81
CA ALA A 450 -9.70 -19.96 32.85
C ALA A 450 -9.97 -19.16 31.57
N VAL A 451 -9.24 -19.40 30.48
CA VAL A 451 -9.42 -18.66 29.22
C VAL A 451 -10.82 -18.85 28.64
N ASP A 452 -11.50 -17.73 28.36
CA ASP A 452 -12.81 -17.72 27.72
C ASP A 452 -12.70 -17.38 26.23
N VAL A 453 -11.74 -16.52 25.87
CA VAL A 453 -11.54 -16.05 24.50
C VAL A 453 -10.06 -16.02 24.16
N ILE A 454 -9.71 -16.55 22.99
CA ILE A 454 -8.36 -16.42 22.40
C ILE A 454 -8.51 -15.58 21.13
N CYS A 455 -7.79 -14.46 21.04
CA CYS A 455 -7.84 -13.54 19.92
C CYS A 455 -6.47 -13.39 19.28
N ASP A 456 -6.17 -14.23 18.29
CA ASP A 456 -4.96 -14.14 17.49
C ASP A 456 -5.16 -13.13 16.34
N ILE A 457 -4.37 -12.07 16.33
CA ILE A 457 -4.28 -11.13 15.22
C ILE A 457 -2.99 -11.43 14.45
N GLY A 458 -3.13 -12.30 13.45
CA GLY A 458 -2.06 -12.67 12.55
C GLY A 458 -1.71 -11.55 11.56
N GLY A 459 -0.72 -11.85 10.71
CA GLY A 459 -0.34 -10.95 9.62
C GLY A 459 -1.48 -10.76 8.62
N GLN A 460 -2.17 -11.83 8.25
CA GLN A 460 -3.22 -11.79 7.21
C GLN A 460 -4.61 -12.14 7.72
N ASP A 461 -4.69 -12.95 8.75
CA ASP A 461 -5.94 -13.37 9.32
C ASP A 461 -6.11 -12.88 10.76
N ILE A 462 -7.37 -12.88 11.16
CA ILE A 462 -7.78 -12.69 12.55
C ILE A 462 -8.53 -13.94 12.94
N LYS A 463 -8.14 -14.55 14.07
CA LYS A 463 -8.75 -15.76 14.60
C LYS A 463 -9.22 -15.47 16.02
N VAL A 464 -10.53 -15.43 16.21
CA VAL A 464 -11.13 -15.28 17.54
C VAL A 464 -11.84 -16.57 17.92
N MET A 465 -11.32 -17.28 18.90
CA MET A 465 -11.84 -18.55 19.39
C MET A 465 -12.55 -18.34 20.71
N PHE A 466 -13.74 -18.91 20.84
CA PHE A 466 -14.57 -18.88 22.04
C PHE A 466 -14.55 -20.23 22.72
N MET A 467 -14.09 -20.23 23.96
CA MET A 467 -13.89 -21.42 24.76
C MET A 467 -15.17 -21.77 25.54
N GLN A 468 -15.43 -23.07 25.70
CA GLN A 468 -16.44 -23.57 26.63
C GLN A 468 -15.96 -24.90 27.21
N ASN A 469 -15.96 -25.03 28.53
CA ASN A 469 -15.51 -26.24 29.24
C ASN A 469 -14.07 -26.67 28.85
N GLY A 470 -13.21 -25.69 28.54
CA GLY A 470 -11.82 -25.93 28.17
C GLY A 470 -11.58 -26.31 26.70
N ASP A 471 -12.60 -26.34 25.85
CA ASP A 471 -12.46 -26.61 24.40
C ASP A 471 -13.06 -25.48 23.55
N VAL A 472 -12.64 -25.38 22.28
CA VAL A 472 -13.20 -24.39 21.35
C VAL A 472 -14.65 -24.75 21.02
N LYS A 473 -15.59 -23.93 21.49
CA LYS A 473 -17.02 -24.06 21.16
C LYS A 473 -17.31 -23.54 19.76
N ASN A 474 -16.74 -22.39 19.44
CA ASN A 474 -16.96 -21.68 18.19
C ASN A 474 -15.77 -20.76 17.93
N PHE A 475 -15.59 -20.32 16.70
CA PHE A 475 -14.56 -19.38 16.34
C PHE A 475 -15.03 -18.46 15.20
N ARG A 476 -14.30 -17.36 15.00
CA ARG A 476 -14.47 -16.42 13.89
C ARG A 476 -13.13 -16.29 13.21
N LEU A 477 -13.14 -16.43 11.89
CA LEU A 477 -11.97 -16.23 11.05
C LEU A 477 -12.23 -15.09 10.08
N SER A 478 -11.24 -14.24 9.87
CA SER A 478 -11.21 -13.29 8.75
C SER A 478 -10.01 -13.58 7.88
N ASN A 479 -10.21 -14.30 6.78
CA ASN A 479 -9.13 -14.75 5.88
C ASN A 479 -8.97 -13.83 4.66
N SER A 480 -9.90 -12.89 4.51
CA SER A 480 -10.13 -12.17 3.26
C SER A 480 -10.28 -10.67 3.45
N CYS A 481 -10.53 -10.22 4.68
CA CYS A 481 -10.68 -8.82 4.99
C CYS A 481 -9.51 -8.40 5.86
N SER A 482 -8.57 -7.62 5.30
CA SER A 482 -7.46 -7.06 6.06
C SER A 482 -7.89 -6.01 7.11
N ALA A 483 -9.18 -5.91 7.42
CA ALA A 483 -9.70 -5.03 8.45
C ALA A 483 -9.24 -5.50 9.83
N GLY A 484 -8.12 -4.96 10.31
CA GLY A 484 -7.64 -5.24 11.67
C GLY A 484 -6.43 -6.15 11.78
N ASN A 485 -5.84 -6.65 10.67
CA ASN A 485 -4.70 -7.56 10.73
C ASN A 485 -3.34 -6.85 10.79
N GLY A 486 -2.29 -7.61 11.12
CA GLY A 486 -0.93 -7.09 11.25
C GLY A 486 -0.33 -6.56 9.94
N MET A 487 -0.70 -7.11 8.79
CA MET A 487 -0.23 -6.63 7.48
C MET A 487 -0.77 -5.23 7.18
N LEU A 488 -2.03 -4.94 7.51
CA LEU A 488 -2.56 -3.59 7.38
C LEU A 488 -1.77 -2.62 8.24
N LEU A 489 -1.51 -2.97 9.50
CA LEU A 489 -0.68 -2.16 10.40
C LEU A 489 0.70 -1.90 9.81
N GLN A 490 1.38 -2.94 9.34
CA GLN A 490 2.72 -2.83 8.74
C GLN A 490 2.71 -1.99 7.45
N ALA A 491 1.78 -2.28 6.53
CA ALA A 491 1.67 -1.53 5.27
C ALA A 491 1.37 -0.05 5.51
N MET A 492 0.53 0.26 6.50
CA MET A 492 0.26 1.64 6.90
C MET A 492 1.52 2.28 7.48
N ALA A 493 2.20 1.62 8.42
CA ALA A 493 3.44 2.12 9.03
C ALA A 493 4.52 2.43 7.97
N ASP A 494 4.75 1.49 7.05
CA ASP A 494 5.73 1.63 5.97
C ASP A 494 5.41 2.81 5.05
N GLN A 495 4.12 3.06 4.77
CA GLN A 495 3.70 4.22 3.98
C GLN A 495 3.99 5.56 4.68
N PHE A 496 4.03 5.57 6.01
CA PHE A 496 4.42 6.73 6.83
C PHE A 496 5.93 6.80 7.12
N GLY A 497 6.72 5.85 6.60
CA GLY A 497 8.15 5.75 6.89
C GLY A 497 8.43 5.38 8.34
N VAL A 498 7.51 4.69 9.01
CA VAL A 498 7.62 4.26 10.41
C VAL A 498 7.82 2.74 10.41
N PRO A 499 8.96 2.22 10.90
CA PRO A 499 9.11 0.79 11.12
C PRO A 499 7.98 0.26 12.01
N VAL A 500 7.39 -0.89 11.67
CA VAL A 500 6.26 -1.45 12.44
C VAL A 500 6.56 -1.62 13.95
N LYS A 501 7.83 -1.87 14.31
CA LYS A 501 8.27 -1.95 15.71
C LYS A 501 8.18 -0.64 16.48
N GLN A 502 8.19 0.50 15.78
CA GLN A 502 8.06 1.85 16.34
C GLN A 502 6.62 2.38 16.26
N TYR A 503 5.67 1.58 15.71
CA TYR A 503 4.30 2.02 15.50
C TYR A 503 3.67 2.58 16.77
N ALA A 504 3.73 1.81 17.87
CA ALA A 504 3.09 2.18 19.12
C ALA A 504 3.69 3.48 19.68
N GLU A 505 5.01 3.58 19.73
CA GLU A 505 5.73 4.76 20.22
C GLU A 505 5.28 6.03 19.48
N VAL A 506 5.29 5.99 18.15
CA VAL A 506 4.89 7.11 17.29
C VAL A 506 3.40 7.43 17.44
N ALA A 507 2.52 6.42 17.54
CA ALA A 507 1.09 6.64 17.73
C ALA A 507 0.77 7.31 19.09
N PHE A 508 1.54 7.01 20.14
CA PHE A 508 1.36 7.63 21.46
C PHE A 508 1.86 9.09 21.53
N GLU A 509 2.57 9.60 20.52
CA GLU A 509 2.95 11.01 20.41
C GLU A 509 1.80 11.91 19.91
N ALA A 510 0.74 11.31 19.37
CA ALA A 510 -0.39 12.02 18.79
C ALA A 510 -1.19 12.79 19.84
N ARG A 511 -1.46 14.07 19.57
CA ARG A 511 -2.33 14.92 20.41
C ARG A 511 -3.79 14.85 20.01
N LEU A 512 -4.05 14.52 18.75
CA LEU A 512 -5.37 14.35 18.16
C LEU A 512 -5.37 13.03 17.38
N ALA A 513 -6.55 12.46 17.16
CA ALA A 513 -6.71 11.31 16.29
C ALA A 513 -7.93 11.50 15.38
N PRO A 514 -7.81 11.29 14.06
CA PRO A 514 -8.96 11.25 13.18
C PRO A 514 -9.83 10.04 13.51
N LYS A 515 -11.14 10.20 13.27
CA LYS A 515 -12.11 9.12 13.48
C LYS A 515 -12.26 8.32 12.19
N PHE A 516 -11.46 7.26 12.07
CA PHE A 516 -11.64 6.28 11.00
C PHE A 516 -13.01 5.61 11.09
N SER A 517 -13.62 5.38 9.93
CA SER A 517 -14.84 4.60 9.78
C SER A 517 -14.54 3.11 10.04
N TYR A 518 -15.54 2.40 10.56
CA TYR A 518 -15.47 0.94 10.63
C TYR A 518 -15.62 0.35 9.23
N GLY A 519 -14.86 -0.70 8.91
CA GLY A 519 -15.02 -1.39 7.64
C GLY A 519 -13.75 -2.06 7.13
N CYS A 520 -13.82 -2.48 5.87
CA CYS A 520 -12.70 -3.15 5.20
C CYS A 520 -11.46 -2.27 5.07
N ALA A 521 -10.29 -2.88 4.87
CA ALA A 521 -9.03 -2.15 4.68
C ALA A 521 -9.07 -1.10 3.57
N VAL A 522 -9.93 -1.27 2.55
CA VAL A 522 -10.12 -0.27 1.46
C VAL A 522 -10.75 1.02 1.99
N PHE A 523 -11.73 0.92 2.90
CA PHE A 523 -12.32 2.10 3.53
C PHE A 523 -11.34 2.79 4.46
N LEU A 524 -10.57 2.02 5.24
CA LEU A 524 -9.50 2.59 6.06
C LEU A 524 -8.42 3.29 5.21
N ASP A 525 -8.04 2.71 4.07
CA ASP A 525 -7.13 3.35 3.11
C ASP A 525 -7.72 4.62 2.51
N SER A 526 -9.03 4.64 2.22
CA SER A 526 -9.73 5.80 1.69
C SER A 526 -9.81 6.93 2.73
N ASP A 527 -10.17 6.60 3.97
CA ASP A 527 -10.21 7.51 5.11
C ASP A 527 -8.82 8.09 5.36
N ARG A 528 -7.78 7.25 5.35
CA ARG A 528 -6.39 7.70 5.44
C ARG A 528 -6.06 8.75 4.38
N VAL A 529 -6.37 8.48 3.11
CA VAL A 529 -6.11 9.43 2.03
C VAL A 529 -6.88 10.73 2.24
N ASN A 530 -8.11 10.68 2.73
CA ASN A 530 -8.89 11.88 3.04
C ASN A 530 -8.30 12.65 4.23
N PHE A 531 -7.96 11.99 5.32
CA PHE A 531 -7.33 12.62 6.47
C PHE A 531 -5.94 13.19 6.14
N GLN A 532 -5.19 12.57 5.23
CA GLN A 532 -3.96 13.16 4.69
C GLN A 532 -4.25 14.47 3.94
N LYS A 533 -5.30 14.53 3.12
CA LYS A 533 -5.74 15.78 2.46
C LYS A 533 -6.14 16.84 3.47
N GLU A 534 -6.75 16.44 4.58
CA GLU A 534 -7.11 17.36 5.67
C GLU A 534 -5.90 17.84 6.49
N GLY A 535 -4.77 17.13 6.38
CA GLY A 535 -3.48 17.53 6.95
C GLY A 535 -3.14 16.87 8.27
N TYR A 536 -3.78 15.76 8.63
CA TYR A 536 -3.38 14.96 9.80
C TYR A 536 -1.93 14.49 9.67
N SER A 537 -1.18 14.56 10.76
CA SER A 537 0.20 14.06 10.81
C SER A 537 0.23 12.52 10.81
N ARG A 538 1.41 11.94 10.56
CA ARG A 538 1.56 10.49 10.61
C ARG A 538 1.25 9.92 12.00
N GLU A 539 1.69 10.59 13.07
CA GLU A 539 1.43 10.20 14.46
C GLU A 539 -0.08 10.14 14.71
N GLU A 540 -0.80 11.18 14.28
CA GLU A 540 -2.27 11.29 14.42
C GLU A 540 -3.00 10.20 13.62
N LEU A 541 -2.55 9.91 12.39
CA LEU A 541 -3.12 8.84 11.56
C LEU A 541 -2.89 7.45 12.17
N LEU A 542 -1.69 7.19 12.68
CA LEU A 542 -1.36 5.93 13.38
C LEU A 542 -2.20 5.78 14.66
N ALA A 543 -2.41 6.86 15.43
CA ALA A 543 -3.30 6.85 16.59
C ALA A 543 -4.75 6.55 16.22
N GLY A 544 -5.28 7.18 15.15
CA GLY A 544 -6.64 6.92 14.66
C GLY A 544 -6.82 5.46 14.23
N LEU A 545 -5.82 4.88 13.57
CA LEU A 545 -5.81 3.46 13.19
C LEU A 545 -5.77 2.55 14.43
N ALA A 546 -4.90 2.84 15.41
CA ALA A 546 -4.83 2.07 16.66
C ALA A 546 -6.16 2.05 17.43
N LEU A 547 -6.97 3.13 17.33
CA LEU A 547 -8.29 3.22 17.94
C LEU A 547 -9.38 2.43 17.20
N VAL A 548 -9.30 2.32 15.87
CA VAL A 548 -10.35 1.68 15.05
C VAL A 548 -10.12 0.18 14.85
N LEU A 549 -8.86 -0.28 14.79
CA LEU A 549 -8.55 -1.67 14.45
C LEU A 549 -9.11 -2.68 15.46
N PRO A 550 -8.99 -2.50 16.80
CA PRO A 550 -9.63 -3.39 17.75
C PRO A 550 -11.15 -3.40 17.59
N LYS A 551 -11.74 -2.24 17.29
CA LYS A 551 -13.19 -2.15 17.06
C LYS A 551 -13.60 -2.90 15.79
N ASN A 552 -12.80 -2.88 14.74
CA ASN A 552 -13.04 -3.69 13.54
C ASN A 552 -12.98 -5.19 13.84
N VAL A 553 -12.03 -5.65 14.66
CA VAL A 553 -11.99 -7.05 15.10
C VAL A 553 -13.31 -7.43 15.77
N TRP A 554 -13.76 -6.67 16.76
CA TRP A 554 -14.95 -7.05 17.53
C TRP A 554 -16.27 -6.81 16.79
N GLN A 555 -16.40 -5.70 16.05
CA GLN A 555 -17.65 -5.33 15.39
C GLN A 555 -17.80 -5.96 14.01
N TYR A 556 -16.72 -6.11 13.24
CA TYR A 556 -16.77 -6.56 11.85
C TYR A 556 -16.42 -8.05 11.70
N VAL A 557 -15.42 -8.54 12.42
CA VAL A 557 -15.01 -9.96 12.36
C VAL A 557 -15.83 -10.81 13.31
N VAL A 558 -15.92 -10.40 14.58
CA VAL A 558 -16.62 -11.18 15.59
C VAL A 558 -18.13 -11.05 15.47
N GLN A 559 -18.63 -9.84 15.21
CA GLN A 559 -20.05 -9.52 15.01
C GLN A 559 -20.94 -9.93 16.19
N ILE A 560 -20.40 -9.86 17.42
CA ILE A 560 -21.15 -10.16 18.64
C ILE A 560 -21.41 -8.84 19.38
N PRO A 561 -22.68 -8.43 19.54
CA PRO A 561 -23.01 -7.09 20.04
C PRO A 561 -22.72 -6.92 21.54
N ARG A 562 -22.64 -8.01 22.31
CA ARG A 562 -22.35 -7.96 23.76
C ARG A 562 -21.09 -8.77 24.09
N MET A 563 -19.96 -8.09 24.22
CA MET A 563 -18.69 -8.75 24.59
C MET A 563 -18.73 -9.44 25.95
N SER A 564 -19.56 -8.97 26.89
CA SER A 564 -19.71 -9.61 28.21
C SER A 564 -20.26 -11.02 28.15
N GLU A 565 -20.91 -11.41 27.06
CA GLU A 565 -21.40 -12.79 26.82
C GLU A 565 -20.27 -13.75 26.42
N LEU A 566 -19.11 -13.21 26.02
CA LEU A 566 -17.96 -14.00 25.56
C LEU A 566 -17.10 -14.54 26.72
N GLY A 567 -17.20 -13.93 27.90
CA GLY A 567 -16.43 -14.31 29.08
C GLY A 567 -15.73 -13.13 29.74
N ARG A 568 -14.77 -13.43 30.61
CA ARG A 568 -14.00 -12.46 31.42
C ARG A 568 -12.51 -12.51 31.11
N VAL A 569 -11.98 -13.66 30.70
CA VAL A 569 -10.55 -13.86 30.47
C VAL A 569 -10.27 -13.95 28.97
N PHE A 570 -9.57 -12.94 28.46
CA PHE A 570 -9.16 -12.83 27.07
C PHE A 570 -7.66 -13.00 26.99
N VAL A 571 -7.21 -13.92 26.14
CA VAL A 571 -5.80 -14.06 25.73
C VAL A 571 -5.68 -13.45 24.34
N LEU A 572 -4.78 -12.47 24.18
CA LEU A 572 -4.50 -11.76 22.94
C LEU A 572 -3.19 -12.22 22.32
#